data_AF-A0A7S1AH44-F1
#
_entry.id   AF-A0A7S1AH44-F1
#
_cell.length_a   1.000
_cell.length_b   1.000
_cell.length_c   1.000
_cell.angle_alpha   90.00
_cell.angle_beta   90.00
_cell.angle_gamma   90.00
#
_symmetry.space_group_name_H-M   'P 1'
#
loop_
_entity.id
_entity.type
_entity.pdbx_description
1 polymer ?
#
loop_
_entity_poly.entity_id
_entity_poly.type
_entity_poly.pdbx_seq_one_letter_code
_entity_poly.pdbx_strand_id
1 'polypeptide(L)'
;LGRFGPSDTGLHWMATQVASSSTNTRYDSSPMLFQYTTAVHWSFTQMTPGSMPVQPLNTVERIFNIICLIMGLLFFTSVISSMSVKMTQLRIAAQEKDAAVEQLDMFLRQKMVGAQVAMSVKKQVEERLGKRLPLTEKDVPALEVLSQKVQRSLQVELRGRHLQSHQFFRVLSQVDKLTLEEICFTATFFRVFLAEDAVFVRGEEAEGASFVVHGTVRYTQEPASTMQPQNTEQEVGEASWL
;
A
#
# COMPACT_ATOMS: atom_id res chain seq x y z
N LEU A 1 8.51 -3.40 -47.12
CA LEU A 1 7.41 -4.28 -46.65
C LEU A 1 6.09 -3.67 -47.08
N GLY A 2 5.11 -4.46 -47.56
CA GLY A 2 3.91 -3.91 -48.18
C GLY A 2 4.12 -3.55 -49.66
N ARG A 3 3.55 -2.43 -50.14
CA ARG A 3 3.33 -2.13 -51.59
C ARG A 3 4.61 -1.92 -52.40
N PHE A 4 5.71 -1.51 -51.75
CA PHE A 4 6.95 -1.07 -52.41
C PHE A 4 8.19 -1.85 -51.97
N GLY A 5 8.03 -2.92 -51.17
CA GLY A 5 9.16 -3.74 -50.75
C GLY A 5 9.58 -4.72 -51.86
N PRO A 6 10.85 -5.15 -51.90
CA PRO A 6 11.26 -6.23 -52.79
C PRO A 6 10.47 -7.50 -52.45
N SER A 7 9.95 -8.18 -53.47
CA SER A 7 9.25 -9.46 -53.36
C SER A 7 9.92 -10.48 -54.26
N ASP A 8 10.40 -11.56 -53.68
CA ASP A 8 10.97 -12.72 -54.37
C ASP A 8 9.90 -13.59 -55.06
N THR A 9 8.66 -13.55 -54.57
CA THR A 9 7.53 -14.29 -55.14
C THR A 9 6.69 -13.46 -56.11
N GLY A 10 6.95 -12.16 -56.21
CA GLY A 10 6.10 -11.21 -56.95
C GLY A 10 4.74 -10.93 -56.28
N LEU A 11 4.47 -11.51 -55.11
CA LEU A 11 3.22 -11.36 -54.37
C LEU A 11 3.42 -10.57 -53.07
N HIS A 12 2.36 -9.87 -52.66
CA HIS A 12 2.27 -9.08 -51.43
C HIS A 12 0.91 -9.28 -50.77
N TRP A 13 0.86 -9.29 -49.45
CA TRP A 13 -0.39 -9.50 -48.73
C TRP A 13 -1.50 -8.48 -49.10
N MET A 14 -1.14 -7.24 -49.45
CA MET A 14 -2.11 -6.21 -49.89
C MET A 14 -2.79 -6.51 -51.23
N ALA A 15 -2.16 -7.35 -52.06
CA ALA A 15 -2.74 -7.79 -53.33
C ALA A 15 -3.74 -8.95 -53.17
N THR A 16 -3.86 -9.50 -51.96
CA THR A 16 -4.80 -10.59 -51.62
C THR A 16 -6.24 -10.09 -51.69
N GLN A 17 -7.14 -10.96 -52.15
CA GLN A 17 -8.57 -10.69 -52.14
C GLN A 17 -9.12 -10.74 -50.71
N VAL A 18 -9.96 -9.79 -50.36
CA VAL A 18 -10.78 -9.85 -49.15
C VAL A 18 -11.84 -10.92 -49.39
N ALA A 19 -11.92 -11.94 -48.54
CA ALA A 19 -12.78 -13.10 -48.71
C ALA A 19 -14.28 -12.73 -48.66
N SER A 20 -14.80 -12.25 -49.80
CA SER A 20 -16.20 -11.93 -50.06
C SER A 20 -16.55 -12.58 -51.39
N SER A 21 -17.50 -13.52 -51.38
CA SER A 21 -17.88 -14.35 -52.53
C SER A 21 -18.57 -13.61 -53.68
N SER A 22 -18.78 -12.29 -53.58
CA SER A 22 -19.47 -11.49 -54.60
C SER A 22 -18.64 -10.36 -55.20
N THR A 23 -17.50 -9.99 -54.61
CA THR A 23 -16.72 -8.82 -55.02
C THR A 23 -15.23 -9.12 -54.97
N ASN A 24 -14.56 -8.99 -56.11
CA ASN A 24 -13.12 -9.18 -56.27
C ASN A 24 -12.33 -7.97 -55.72
N THR A 25 -12.61 -7.56 -54.48
CA THR A 25 -11.97 -6.42 -53.83
C THR A 25 -10.67 -6.86 -53.18
N ARG A 26 -9.56 -6.21 -53.56
CA ARG A 26 -8.25 -6.40 -52.92
C ARG A 26 -8.13 -5.52 -51.68
N TYR A 27 -7.27 -5.90 -50.74
CA TYR A 27 -7.00 -5.08 -49.55
C TYR A 27 -6.53 -3.67 -49.90
N ASP A 28 -5.77 -3.51 -50.98
CA ASP A 28 -5.24 -2.22 -51.43
C ASP A 28 -6.31 -1.25 -51.98
N SER A 29 -7.42 -1.80 -52.48
CA SER A 29 -8.61 -1.06 -52.95
C SER A 29 -9.67 -0.85 -51.87
N SER A 30 -9.47 -1.44 -50.68
CA SER A 30 -10.42 -1.34 -49.58
C SER A 30 -10.29 0.00 -48.83
N PRO A 31 -11.34 0.47 -48.13
CA PRO A 31 -11.28 1.71 -47.36
C PRO A 31 -10.12 1.73 -46.34
N MET A 32 -9.51 2.91 -46.14
CA MET A 32 -8.35 3.07 -45.24
C MET A 32 -8.63 2.59 -43.81
N LEU A 33 -9.82 2.84 -43.28
CA LEU A 33 -10.23 2.36 -41.96
C LEU A 33 -10.18 0.83 -41.87
N PHE A 34 -10.64 0.12 -42.91
CA PHE A 34 -10.61 -1.33 -42.96
C PHE A 34 -9.18 -1.88 -43.03
N GLN A 35 -8.30 -1.25 -43.81
CA GLN A 35 -6.89 -1.62 -43.85
C GLN A 35 -6.20 -1.41 -42.49
N TYR A 36 -6.49 -0.29 -41.82
CA TYR A 36 -5.95 0.02 -40.49
C TYR A 36 -6.42 -0.99 -39.43
N THR A 37 -7.73 -1.25 -39.34
CA THR A 37 -8.26 -2.20 -38.36
C THR A 37 -7.78 -3.63 -38.63
N THR A 38 -7.61 -4.01 -39.91
CA THR A 38 -7.00 -5.29 -40.30
C THR A 38 -5.55 -5.37 -39.84
N ALA A 39 -4.76 -4.31 -40.01
CA ALA A 39 -3.38 -4.26 -39.56
C ALA A 39 -3.28 -4.34 -38.03
N VAL A 40 -4.14 -3.62 -37.31
CA VAL A 40 -4.23 -3.68 -35.84
C VAL A 40 -4.62 -5.09 -35.39
N HIS A 41 -5.64 -5.70 -35.98
CA HIS A 41 -6.04 -7.07 -35.67
C HIS A 41 -4.89 -8.05 -35.90
N TRP A 42 -4.18 -7.95 -37.04
CA TRP A 42 -2.98 -8.74 -37.31
C TRP A 42 -1.91 -8.55 -36.23
N SER A 43 -1.64 -7.32 -35.78
CA SER A 43 -0.69 -7.05 -34.69
C SER A 43 -1.09 -7.72 -33.37
N PHE A 44 -2.37 -7.66 -33.00
CA PHE A 44 -2.87 -8.37 -31.81
C PHE A 44 -2.72 -9.89 -31.94
N THR A 45 -2.94 -10.46 -33.13
CA THR A 45 -2.72 -11.91 -33.35
C THR A 45 -1.26 -12.34 -33.25
N GLN A 46 -0.30 -11.41 -33.29
CA GLN A 46 1.10 -11.74 -33.01
C GLN A 46 1.37 -11.93 -31.51
N MET A 47 0.52 -11.36 -30.65
CA MET A 47 0.63 -11.41 -29.19
C MET A 47 -0.22 -12.53 -28.59
N THR A 48 -1.36 -12.82 -29.21
CA THR A 48 -2.34 -13.83 -28.76
C THR A 48 -2.71 -14.77 -29.90
N PRO A 49 -2.89 -16.08 -29.67
CA PRO A 49 -3.39 -16.99 -30.69
C PRO A 49 -4.73 -16.47 -31.24
N GLY A 50 -4.78 -16.15 -32.53
CA GLY A 50 -5.96 -15.61 -33.18
C GLY A 50 -5.99 -15.98 -34.66
N SER A 51 -7.18 -16.17 -35.21
CA SER A 51 -7.34 -16.45 -36.64
C SER A 51 -7.22 -15.14 -37.43
N MET A 52 -6.23 -15.07 -38.32
CA MET A 52 -6.00 -13.92 -39.16
C MET A 52 -5.90 -14.33 -40.64
N PRO A 53 -6.72 -13.77 -41.55
CA PRO A 53 -6.67 -14.12 -42.98
C PRO A 53 -5.45 -13.56 -43.72
N VAL A 54 -4.72 -12.61 -43.11
CA VAL A 54 -3.51 -12.00 -43.70
C VAL A 54 -2.30 -12.87 -43.41
N GLN A 55 -1.66 -13.38 -44.47
CA GLN A 55 -0.47 -14.23 -44.40
C GLN A 55 0.70 -13.61 -45.18
N PRO A 56 1.95 -13.85 -44.76
CA PRO A 56 3.13 -13.38 -45.50
C PRO A 56 3.28 -14.13 -46.81
N LEU A 57 3.40 -13.39 -47.93
CA LEU A 57 3.47 -13.98 -49.27
C LEU A 57 4.89 -13.94 -49.89
N ASN A 58 5.84 -13.28 -49.24
CA ASN A 58 7.25 -13.24 -49.65
C ASN A 58 8.19 -13.42 -48.46
N THR A 59 9.48 -13.65 -48.75
CA THR A 59 10.48 -13.96 -47.71
C THR A 59 10.65 -12.81 -46.72
N VAL A 60 10.64 -11.55 -47.18
CA VAL A 60 10.81 -10.37 -46.31
C VAL A 60 9.63 -10.20 -45.36
N GLU A 61 8.40 -10.36 -45.83
CA GLU A 61 7.17 -10.37 -45.01
C GLU A 61 7.20 -11.50 -43.99
N ARG A 62 7.73 -12.67 -44.36
CA ARG A 62 7.85 -13.82 -43.46
C ARG A 62 8.86 -13.59 -42.35
N ILE A 63 10.03 -13.01 -42.66
CA ILE A 63 11.03 -12.65 -41.64
C ILE A 63 10.46 -11.61 -40.67
N PHE A 64 9.80 -10.57 -41.20
CA PHE A 64 9.13 -9.56 -40.36
C PHE A 64 8.09 -10.18 -39.42
N ASN A 65 7.25 -11.08 -39.96
CA ASN A 65 6.25 -11.80 -39.18
C ASN A 65 6.89 -12.64 -38.06
N ILE A 66 7.96 -13.38 -38.36
CA ILE A 66 8.71 -14.16 -37.35
C ILE A 66 9.24 -13.27 -36.22
N ILE A 67 9.81 -12.11 -36.55
CA ILE A 67 10.30 -11.16 -35.55
C ILE A 67 9.14 -10.64 -34.69
N CYS A 68 8.00 -10.27 -35.29
CA CYS A 68 6.81 -9.84 -34.56
C CYS A 68 6.24 -10.93 -33.66
N LEU A 69 6.25 -12.20 -34.07
CA LEU A 69 5.83 -13.33 -33.25
C LEU A 69 6.74 -13.50 -32.01
N ILE A 70 8.07 -13.40 -32.19
CA ILE A 70 9.01 -13.48 -31.07
C ILE A 70 8.78 -12.32 -30.09
N MET A 71 8.65 -11.10 -30.60
CA MET A 71 8.39 -9.92 -29.76
C MET A 71 7.02 -10.00 -29.07
N GLY A 72 6.00 -10.48 -29.76
CA GLY A 72 4.66 -10.69 -29.22
C GLY A 72 4.66 -11.74 -28.10
N LEU A 73 5.39 -12.83 -28.27
CA LEU A 73 5.59 -13.84 -27.23
C LEU A 73 6.31 -13.27 -25.99
N LEU A 74 7.41 -12.53 -26.18
CA LEU A 74 8.14 -11.89 -25.09
C LEU A 74 7.28 -10.88 -24.32
N PHE A 75 6.52 -10.05 -25.05
CA PHE A 75 5.60 -9.11 -24.43
C PHE A 75 4.49 -9.83 -23.66
N PHE A 76 3.81 -10.78 -24.29
CA PHE A 76 2.70 -11.50 -23.66
C PHE A 76 3.13 -12.25 -22.40
N THR A 77 4.28 -12.94 -22.45
CA THR A 77 4.85 -13.61 -21.27
C THR A 77 5.21 -12.64 -20.15
N SER A 78 5.75 -11.46 -20.47
CA SER A 78 6.05 -10.43 -19.47
C SER A 78 4.80 -9.87 -18.77
N VAL A 79 3.71 -9.68 -19.53
CA VAL A 79 2.41 -9.23 -19.00
C VAL A 79 1.84 -10.28 -18.05
N ILE A 80 1.81 -11.55 -18.46
CA ILE A 80 1.33 -12.65 -17.61
C ILE A 80 2.16 -12.74 -16.32
N SER A 81 3.49 -12.66 -16.43
CA SER A 81 4.38 -12.73 -15.27
C SER A 81 4.10 -11.59 -14.29
N SER A 82 4.01 -10.36 -14.79
CA SER A 82 3.72 -9.18 -13.97
C SER A 82 2.35 -9.26 -13.29
N MET A 83 1.33 -9.74 -14.00
CA MET A 83 -0.01 -9.95 -13.45
C MET A 83 -0.01 -11.03 -12.36
N SER A 84 0.69 -12.15 -12.60
CA SER A 84 0.82 -13.26 -11.66
C SER A 84 1.53 -12.84 -10.36
N VAL A 85 2.62 -12.07 -10.46
CA VAL A 85 3.33 -11.52 -9.29
C VAL A 85 2.39 -10.63 -8.47
N LYS A 86 1.67 -9.72 -9.11
CA LYS A 86 0.72 -8.83 -8.41
C LYS A 86 -0.43 -9.60 -7.75
N MET A 87 -1.01 -10.59 -8.44
CA MET A 87 -2.04 -11.47 -7.86
C MET A 87 -1.51 -12.23 -6.65
N THR A 88 -0.26 -12.70 -6.72
CA THR A 88 0.38 -13.42 -5.61
C THR A 88 0.61 -12.48 -4.43
N GLN A 89 1.11 -11.26 -4.66
CA GLN A 89 1.28 -10.24 -3.62
C GLN A 89 -0.04 -9.87 -2.94
N LEU A 90 -1.11 -9.69 -3.72
CA LEU A 90 -2.45 -9.43 -3.17
C LEU A 90 -2.95 -10.59 -2.30
N ARG A 91 -2.71 -11.83 -2.74
CA ARG A 91 -3.08 -13.03 -1.97
C ARG A 91 -2.28 -13.14 -0.67
N ILE A 92 -0.96 -12.89 -0.71
CA ILE A 92 -0.10 -12.88 0.49
C ILE A 92 -0.59 -11.81 1.48
N ALA A 93 -0.84 -10.59 1.01
CA ALA A 93 -1.33 -9.50 1.87
C ALA A 93 -2.71 -9.79 2.48
N ALA A 94 -3.58 -10.51 1.77
CA ALA A 94 -4.85 -10.97 2.33
C ALA A 94 -4.65 -12.08 3.37
N GLN A 95 -3.75 -13.03 3.10
CA GLN A 95 -3.49 -14.19 3.97
C GLN A 95 -2.74 -13.85 5.27
N GLU A 96 -1.95 -12.77 5.30
CA GLU A 96 -1.17 -12.38 6.48
C GLU A 96 -2.05 -12.18 7.73
N LYS A 97 -3.24 -11.60 7.56
CA LYS A 97 -4.19 -11.36 8.66
C LYS A 97 -4.80 -12.66 9.16
N ASP A 98 -5.24 -13.51 8.22
CA ASP A 98 -5.83 -14.81 8.54
C ASP A 98 -4.81 -15.70 9.27
N ALA A 99 -3.57 -15.71 8.79
CA ALA A 99 -2.48 -16.46 9.41
C ALA A 99 -2.18 -15.97 10.83
N ALA A 100 -2.16 -14.66 11.07
CA ALA A 100 -1.96 -14.09 12.41
C ALA A 100 -3.07 -14.50 13.40
N VAL A 101 -4.33 -14.47 12.95
CA VAL A 101 -5.48 -14.90 13.77
C VAL A 101 -5.46 -16.41 14.03
N GLU A 102 -5.08 -17.22 13.04
CA GLU A 102 -4.93 -18.67 13.18
C GLU A 102 -3.83 -19.01 14.20
N GLN A 103 -2.65 -18.36 14.11
CA GLN A 103 -1.56 -18.54 15.07
C GLN A 103 -1.97 -18.17 16.50
N LEU A 104 -2.75 -17.09 16.66
CA LEU A 104 -3.31 -16.70 17.95
C LEU A 104 -4.27 -17.78 18.49
N ASP A 105 -5.17 -18.31 17.66
CA ASP A 105 -6.11 -19.37 18.04
C ASP A 105 -5.36 -20.61 18.54
N MET A 106 -4.31 -21.03 17.82
CA MET A 106 -3.44 -22.12 18.22
C MET A 106 -2.74 -21.84 19.56
N PHE A 107 -2.18 -20.65 19.74
CA PHE A 107 -1.50 -20.26 20.98
C PHE A 107 -2.45 -20.31 22.19
N LEU A 108 -3.65 -19.73 22.07
CA LEU A 108 -4.64 -19.69 23.14
C LEU A 108 -5.10 -21.10 23.54
N ARG A 109 -5.27 -22.00 22.57
CA ARG A 109 -5.59 -23.41 22.82
C ARG A 109 -4.44 -24.14 23.52
N GLN A 110 -3.20 -23.98 23.04
CA GLN A 110 -2.02 -24.62 23.64
C GLN A 110 -1.80 -24.18 25.09
N LYS A 111 -2.12 -22.94 25.42
CA LYS A 111 -2.03 -22.39 26.78
C LYS A 111 -3.28 -22.64 27.63
N MET A 112 -4.28 -23.36 27.10
CA MET A 112 -5.54 -23.67 27.78
C MET A 112 -6.22 -22.42 28.37
N VAL A 113 -6.21 -21.32 27.61
CA VAL A 113 -6.86 -20.07 28.03
C VAL A 113 -8.37 -20.29 28.09
N GLY A 114 -9.01 -19.83 29.16
CA GLY A 114 -10.46 -19.94 29.33
C GLY A 114 -11.23 -19.32 28.17
N ALA A 115 -12.32 -19.98 27.74
CA ALA A 115 -13.04 -19.64 26.51
C ALA A 115 -13.49 -18.16 26.43
N GLN A 116 -13.93 -17.59 27.55
CA GLN A 116 -14.37 -16.19 27.60
C GLN A 116 -13.22 -15.20 27.31
N VAL A 117 -12.05 -15.44 27.90
CA VAL A 117 -10.85 -14.61 27.68
C VAL A 117 -10.34 -14.80 26.25
N ALA A 118 -10.29 -16.04 25.78
CA ALA A 118 -9.84 -16.35 24.43
C ALA A 118 -10.71 -15.66 23.35
N MET A 119 -12.04 -15.69 23.50
CA MET A 119 -12.95 -14.99 22.59
C MET A 119 -12.75 -13.47 22.62
N SER A 120 -12.59 -12.89 23.82
CA SER A 120 -12.35 -11.44 23.97
C SER A 120 -11.05 -11.01 23.28
N VAL A 121 -9.96 -11.74 23.53
CA VAL A 121 -8.64 -11.49 22.92
C VAL A 121 -8.71 -11.63 21.40
N LYS A 122 -9.33 -12.70 20.88
CA LYS A 122 -9.46 -12.92 19.44
C LYS A 122 -10.24 -11.81 18.75
N LYS A 123 -11.41 -11.43 19.31
CA LYS A 123 -12.23 -10.33 18.80
C LYS A 123 -11.44 -9.02 18.78
N GLN A 124 -10.72 -8.72 19.85
CA GLN A 124 -9.90 -7.51 19.94
C GLN A 124 -8.80 -7.54 18.87
N VAL A 125 -8.07 -8.64 18.71
CA VAL A 125 -7.01 -8.76 17.70
C VAL A 125 -7.55 -8.64 16.27
N GLU A 126 -8.66 -9.29 15.94
CA GLU A 126 -9.31 -9.18 14.62
C GLU A 126 -9.71 -7.73 14.30
N GLU A 127 -10.30 -7.03 15.27
CA GLU A 127 -10.67 -5.62 15.12
C GLU A 127 -9.44 -4.73 14.94
N ARG A 128 -8.36 -5.00 15.69
CA ARG A 128 -7.13 -4.19 15.65
C ARG A 128 -6.30 -4.43 14.39
N LEU A 129 -6.18 -5.67 13.94
CA LEU A 129 -5.52 -6.00 12.68
C LEU A 129 -6.21 -5.30 11.50
N GLY A 130 -7.53 -5.09 11.57
CA GLY A 130 -8.33 -4.35 10.58
C GLY A 130 -7.99 -2.87 10.44
N LYS A 131 -7.49 -2.23 11.50
CA LYS A 131 -7.32 -0.77 11.56
C LYS A 131 -5.95 -0.35 11.03
N ARG A 132 -5.92 0.71 10.21
CA ARG A 132 -4.67 1.37 9.82
C ARG A 132 -4.28 2.34 10.93
N LEU A 133 -3.28 1.95 11.72
CA LEU A 133 -2.69 2.81 12.74
C LEU A 133 -1.75 3.83 12.09
N PRO A 134 -1.66 5.05 12.65
CA PRO A 134 -0.56 5.97 12.33
C PRO A 134 0.79 5.28 12.57
N LEU A 135 1.73 5.48 11.65
CA LEU A 135 3.08 4.94 11.77
C LEU A 135 3.80 5.59 12.96
N THR A 136 4.40 4.76 13.81
CA THR A 136 5.34 5.21 14.84
C THR A 136 6.77 5.18 14.31
N GLU A 137 7.69 5.87 14.99
CA GLU A 137 9.11 5.86 14.60
C GLU A 137 9.71 4.44 14.58
N LYS A 138 9.20 3.54 15.43
CA LYS A 138 9.62 2.12 15.48
C LYS A 138 9.18 1.32 14.26
N ASP A 139 8.11 1.75 13.58
CA ASP A 139 7.58 1.07 12.40
C ASP A 139 8.32 1.45 11.11
N VAL A 140 9.28 2.39 11.19
CA VAL A 140 10.01 2.92 10.03
C VAL A 140 11.51 2.64 10.17
N PRO A 141 11.99 1.42 9.81
CA PRO A 141 13.41 1.06 9.89
C PRO A 141 14.34 2.00 9.10
N ALA A 142 13.83 2.67 8.06
CA ALA A 142 14.60 3.65 7.29
C ALA A 142 15.11 4.83 8.15
N LEU A 143 14.45 5.14 9.27
CA LEU A 143 14.90 6.18 10.20
C LEU A 143 16.22 5.79 10.89
N GLU A 144 16.50 4.50 11.08
CA GLU A 144 17.72 4.01 11.74
C GLU A 144 18.98 4.26 10.89
N VAL A 145 18.82 4.39 9.57
CA VAL A 145 19.91 4.64 8.62
C VAL A 145 20.37 6.11 8.64
N LEU A 146 19.55 7.01 9.18
CA LEU A 146 19.85 8.44 9.23
C LEU A 146 21.01 8.72 10.19
N SER A 147 21.86 9.69 9.83
CA SER A 147 22.86 10.21 10.78
C SER A 147 22.19 10.80 12.02
N GLN A 148 22.85 10.71 13.17
CA GLN A 148 22.32 11.26 14.44
C GLN A 148 21.92 12.74 14.32
N LYS A 149 22.66 13.54 13.54
CA LYS A 149 22.34 14.95 13.29
C LYS A 149 20.97 15.12 12.62
N VAL A 150 20.68 14.31 11.60
CA VAL A 150 19.42 14.37 10.86
C VAL A 150 18.26 13.80 11.69
N GLN A 151 18.49 12.72 12.43
CA GLN A 151 17.49 12.17 13.37
C GLN A 151 17.09 13.19 14.43
N ARG A 152 18.06 13.86 15.06
CA ARG A 152 17.80 14.93 16.04
C ARG A 152 16.97 16.05 15.43
N SER A 153 17.35 16.53 14.24
CA SER A 153 16.60 17.58 13.56
C SER A 153 15.16 17.15 13.24
N LEU A 154 14.95 15.90 12.82
CA LEU A 154 13.63 15.35 12.54
C LEU A 154 12.77 15.27 13.82
N GLN A 155 13.33 14.76 14.92
CA GLN A 155 12.59 14.62 16.18
C GLN A 155 12.21 15.98 16.78
N VAL A 156 13.07 16.99 16.66
CA VAL A 156 12.75 18.37 17.04
C VAL A 156 11.60 18.92 16.22
N GLU A 157 11.57 18.68 14.91
CA GLU A 157 10.48 19.14 14.05
C GLU A 157 9.15 18.43 14.37
N LEU A 158 9.20 17.12 14.60
CA LEU A 158 8.02 16.32 14.92
C LEU A 158 7.43 16.67 16.28
N ARG A 159 8.27 16.78 17.33
CA ARG A 159 7.85 16.87 18.73
C ARG A 159 7.84 18.31 19.26
N GLY A 160 8.70 19.17 18.74
CA GLY A 160 8.93 20.52 19.24
C GLY A 160 7.70 21.41 19.18
N ARG A 161 6.88 21.30 18.12
CA ARG A 161 5.61 22.04 18.00
C ARG A 161 4.60 21.66 19.08
N HIS A 162 4.59 20.39 19.50
CA HIS A 162 3.66 19.89 20.52
C HIS A 162 4.13 20.27 21.92
N LEU A 163 5.43 20.18 22.21
CA LEU A 163 5.98 20.62 23.49
C LEU A 163 5.79 22.13 23.70
N GLN A 164 6.08 22.94 22.68
CA GLN A 164 5.97 24.40 22.76
C GLN A 164 4.52 24.91 22.87
N SER A 165 3.52 24.04 22.80
CA SER A 165 2.15 24.38 23.20
C SER A 165 2.06 24.74 24.69
N HIS A 166 2.91 24.13 25.52
CA HIS A 166 2.99 24.41 26.94
C HIS A 166 3.93 25.60 27.21
N GLN A 167 3.49 26.50 28.09
CA GLN A 167 4.22 27.74 28.39
C GLN A 167 5.66 27.48 28.85
N PHE A 168 5.89 26.43 29.65
CA PHE A 168 7.23 26.07 30.11
C PHE A 168 8.21 25.81 28.97
N PHE A 169 7.83 24.93 28.02
CA PHE A 169 8.72 24.57 26.91
C PHE A 169 8.90 25.71 25.90
N ARG A 170 7.92 26.61 25.79
CA ARG A 170 8.04 27.83 24.97
C ARG A 170 9.03 28.84 25.56
N VAL A 171 9.07 28.98 26.88
CA VAL A 171 10.10 29.81 27.54
C VAL A 171 11.45 29.13 27.45
N LEU A 172 11.51 27.81 27.66
CA LEU A 172 12.74 27.04 27.53
C LEU A 172 13.34 27.14 26.13
N SER A 173 12.53 27.11 25.06
CA SER A 173 13.01 27.25 23.68
C SER A 173 13.69 28.60 23.40
N GLN A 174 13.27 29.65 24.11
CA GLN A 174 13.84 31.01 23.99
C GLN A 174 15.11 31.19 24.81
N VAL A 175 15.21 30.52 25.96
CA VAL A 175 16.35 30.64 26.88
C VAL A 175 17.47 29.69 26.50
N ASP A 176 17.14 28.43 26.22
CA ASP A 176 18.09 27.39 25.87
C ASP A 176 17.49 26.37 24.88
N LYS A 177 17.75 26.62 23.60
CA LYS A 177 17.34 25.75 22.51
C LYS A 177 17.96 24.35 22.61
N LEU A 178 19.20 24.23 23.08
CA LEU A 178 19.92 22.96 23.11
C LEU A 178 19.28 21.98 24.10
N THR A 179 18.87 22.49 25.28
CA THR A 179 18.14 21.66 26.25
C THR A 179 16.81 21.17 25.71
N LEU A 180 16.06 22.01 24.97
CA LEU A 180 14.82 21.57 24.34
C LEU A 180 15.07 20.51 23.26
N GLU A 181 16.12 20.67 22.45
CA GLU A 181 16.50 19.67 21.44
C GLU A 181 16.87 18.33 22.08
N GLU A 182 17.57 18.34 23.21
CA GLU A 182 17.91 17.13 23.96
C GLU A 182 16.67 16.47 24.60
N ILE A 183 15.71 17.25 25.12
CA ILE A 183 14.41 16.73 25.60
C ILE A 183 13.62 16.12 24.45
N CYS A 184 13.60 16.79 23.29
CA CYS A 184 12.97 16.28 22.08
C CYS A 184 13.62 14.98 21.62
N PHE A 185 14.91 14.76 21.87
CA PHE A 185 15.62 13.55 21.45
C PHE A 185 15.45 12.40 22.46
N THR A 186 15.66 12.67 23.75
CA THR A 186 15.87 11.65 24.78
C THR A 186 14.61 11.33 25.59
N ALA A 187 13.75 12.31 25.86
CA ALA A 187 12.70 12.21 26.87
C ALA A 187 11.27 12.19 26.32
N THR A 188 11.09 12.25 25.00
CA THR A 188 9.78 12.36 24.37
C THR A 188 9.60 11.29 23.30
N PHE A 189 8.38 10.79 23.13
CA PHE A 189 8.04 9.80 22.11
C PHE A 189 6.53 9.87 21.83
N PHE A 190 6.11 9.40 20.66
CA PHE A 190 4.69 9.22 20.36
C PHE A 190 4.23 7.83 20.78
N ARG A 191 3.09 7.75 21.48
CA ARG A 191 2.34 6.51 21.70
C ARG A 191 0.99 6.63 21.00
N VAL A 192 0.56 5.54 20.39
CA VAL A 192 -0.77 5.43 19.76
C VAL A 192 -1.59 4.46 20.60
N PHE A 193 -2.76 4.90 21.01
CA PHE A 193 -3.73 4.09 21.75
C PHE A 193 -4.96 3.90 20.88
N LEU A 194 -5.56 2.72 20.97
CA LEU A 194 -6.84 2.41 20.34
C LEU A 194 -7.98 2.63 21.34
N ALA A 195 -9.20 2.64 20.82
CA ALA A 195 -10.38 2.65 21.68
C ALA A 195 -10.29 1.50 22.70
N GLU A 196 -10.68 1.81 23.94
CA GLU A 196 -10.64 0.91 25.11
C GLU A 196 -9.24 0.65 25.70
N ASP A 197 -8.16 1.24 25.14
CA ASP A 197 -6.85 1.23 25.82
C ASP A 197 -6.84 2.24 26.98
N ALA A 198 -6.19 1.84 28.08
CA ALA A 198 -5.89 2.73 29.18
C ALA A 198 -4.55 3.44 28.94
N VAL A 199 -4.54 4.77 28.96
CA VAL A 199 -3.30 5.56 28.87
C VAL A 199 -2.47 5.42 30.16
N PHE A 200 -3.16 5.41 31.30
CA PHE A 200 -2.61 5.10 32.61
C PHE A 200 -3.70 4.49 33.49
N VAL A 201 -3.30 3.68 34.46
CA VAL A 201 -4.23 3.02 35.39
C VAL A 201 -3.97 3.50 36.82
N ARG A 202 -5.04 3.57 37.62
CA ARG A 202 -4.95 3.93 39.03
C ARG A 202 -4.00 2.99 39.77
N GLY A 203 -3.10 3.56 40.57
CA GLY A 203 -2.20 2.81 41.43
C GLY A 203 -0.92 2.34 40.73
N GLU A 204 -0.79 2.56 39.42
CA GLU A 204 0.48 2.39 38.72
C GLU A 204 1.37 3.63 38.92
N GLU A 205 2.68 3.39 38.94
CA GLU A 205 3.67 4.47 39.00
C GLU A 205 3.65 5.26 37.69
N ALA A 206 3.57 6.59 37.80
CA ALA A 206 3.55 7.44 36.62
C ALA A 206 4.94 7.51 35.97
N GLU A 207 5.08 6.94 34.77
CA GLU A 207 6.34 7.00 34.00
C GLU A 207 6.65 8.40 33.44
N GLY A 208 5.62 9.26 33.30
CA GLY A 208 5.78 10.60 32.76
C GLY A 208 4.45 11.28 32.47
N ALA A 209 4.54 12.51 31.95
CA ALA A 209 3.38 13.30 31.53
C ALA A 209 2.96 12.97 30.09
N SER A 210 1.65 13.03 29.82
CA SER A 210 1.11 12.74 28.48
C SER A 210 0.45 13.99 27.87
N PHE A 211 0.60 14.15 26.56
CA PHE A 211 -0.02 15.25 25.82
C PHE A 211 -0.86 14.70 24.68
N VAL A 212 -2.15 15.08 24.63
CA VAL A 212 -3.09 14.61 23.60
C VAL A 212 -2.85 15.40 22.31
N VAL A 213 -2.19 14.77 21.35
CA VAL A 213 -1.92 15.39 20.04
C VAL A 213 -3.14 15.32 19.11
N HIS A 214 -3.85 14.19 19.12
CA HIS A 214 -5.02 13.94 18.28
C HIS A 214 -5.97 12.95 18.96
N GLY A 215 -7.28 13.17 18.82
CA GLY A 215 -8.32 12.35 19.43
C GLY A 215 -8.77 12.84 20.81
N THR A 216 -9.50 11.98 21.52
CA THR A 216 -10.13 12.28 22.81
C THR A 216 -9.86 11.17 23.79
N VAL A 217 -9.57 11.52 25.04
CA VAL A 217 -9.44 10.56 26.12
C VAL A 217 -10.49 10.85 27.19
N ARG A 218 -10.92 9.81 27.90
CA ARG A 218 -11.83 9.95 29.05
C ARG A 218 -11.03 9.74 30.33
N TYR A 219 -11.01 10.77 31.17
CA TYR A 219 -10.49 10.66 32.52
C TYR A 219 -11.62 10.29 33.48
N THR A 220 -11.45 9.19 34.20
CA THR A 220 -12.41 8.74 35.20
C THR A 220 -11.75 8.80 36.57
N GLN A 221 -12.20 9.72 37.41
CA GLN A 221 -11.73 9.83 38.79
C GLN A 221 -12.72 9.14 39.73
N GLU A 222 -12.25 8.09 40.39
CA GLU A 222 -12.97 7.52 41.53
C GLU A 222 -12.64 8.34 42.79
N PRO A 223 -13.66 8.75 43.56
CA PRO A 223 -13.47 9.56 44.75
C PRO A 223 -12.68 8.78 45.81
N ALA A 224 -11.63 9.42 46.35
CA ALA A 224 -10.81 8.85 47.42
C ALA A 224 -11.53 8.74 48.77
N SER A 225 -12.72 9.34 48.91
CA SER A 225 -13.53 9.32 50.14
C SER A 225 -14.97 8.90 49.84
N THR A 226 -15.54 8.09 50.75
CA THR A 226 -16.92 7.57 50.71
C THR A 226 -18.02 8.63 50.76
N MET A 227 -17.68 9.92 50.85
CA MET A 227 -18.63 11.02 51.04
C MET A 227 -19.20 11.59 49.72
N GLN A 228 -18.66 11.21 48.56
CA GLN A 228 -19.25 11.50 47.24
C GLN A 228 -19.20 10.23 46.39
N PRO A 229 -20.33 9.56 46.09
CA PRO A 229 -20.32 8.25 45.42
C PRO A 229 -20.33 8.34 43.88
N GLN A 230 -20.07 9.51 43.29
CA GLN A 230 -20.13 9.69 41.83
C GLN A 230 -18.72 9.78 41.24
N ASN A 231 -18.43 8.90 40.30
CA ASN A 231 -17.24 9.01 39.46
C ASN A 231 -17.30 10.32 38.70
N THR A 232 -16.24 11.11 38.78
CA THR A 232 -16.13 12.30 37.95
C THR A 232 -15.51 11.87 36.63
N GLU A 233 -16.32 11.91 35.57
CA GLU A 233 -15.86 11.68 34.21
C GLU A 233 -15.59 13.02 33.55
N GLN A 234 -14.38 13.20 33.03
CA GLN A 234 -13.99 14.36 32.25
C GLN A 234 -13.46 13.91 30.89
N GLU A 235 -14.07 14.39 29.82
CA GLU A 235 -13.50 14.23 28.48
C GLU A 235 -12.40 15.26 28.27
N VAL A 236 -11.19 14.77 27.96
CA VAL A 236 -10.04 15.59 27.65
C VAL A 236 -9.80 15.49 26.15
N GLY A 237 -9.96 16.62 25.47
CA GLY A 237 -9.79 16.74 24.02
C GLY A 237 -8.34 17.00 23.62
N GLU A 238 -8.18 17.31 22.34
CA GLU A 238 -6.88 17.62 21.73
C GLU A 238 -6.18 18.82 22.39
N ALA A 239 -4.86 18.85 22.24
CA ALA A 239 -3.97 19.89 22.76
C ALA A 239 -4.02 20.08 24.28
N SER A 240 -4.37 19.03 25.02
CA SER A 240 -4.44 19.04 26.48
C SER A 240 -3.42 18.11 27.11
N TRP A 241 -2.90 18.51 28.28
CA TRP A 241 -2.00 17.69 29.09
C TRP A 241 -2.79 16.84 30.08
N LEU A 242 -2.31 15.62 30.31
CA LEU A 242 -2.82 14.63 31.27
C LEU A 242 -1.79 14.38 32.37
#